data_AF-A0A0E9T356-F1
#
_entry.id   AF-A0A0E9T356-F1
#
_cell.length_a   1.000
_cell.length_b   1.000
_cell.length_c   1.000
_cell.angle_alpha   90.00
_cell.angle_beta   90.00
_cell.angle_gamma   90.00
#
_symmetry.space_group_name_H-M   'P 1'
#
loop_
_entity.id
_entity.type
_entity.pdbx_description
1 polymer ?
#
loop_
_entity_poly.entity_id
_entity_poly.type
_entity_poly.pdbx_seq_one_letter_code
_entity_poly.pdbx_strand_id
1 'polypeptide(L)' 'MFAEIKMENGKSKGCGTVRFDSPESAEQACRLMNGTKINGREVDVRIDRNA' A
#
# COMPACT_ATOMS: atom_id res chain seq x y z
N MET A 1 -12.41 3.24 4.01
CA MET A 1 -11.10 2.98 3.36
C MET A 1 -10.31 4.27 3.33
N PHE A 2 -9.07 4.26 3.80
CA PHE A 2 -8.20 5.44 3.88
C PHE A 2 -6.85 5.12 3.23
N ALA A 3 -6.26 6.08 2.53
CA ALA A 3 -4.94 5.94 1.94
C ALA A 3 -4.08 7.15 2.33
N GLU A 4 -2.88 6.88 2.84
CA GLU A 4 -1.91 7.90 3.23
C GLU A 4 -0.62 7.71 2.44
N ILE A 5 -0.12 8.76 1.80
CA ILE A 5 1.17 8.76 1.11
C ILE A 5 2.22 9.26 2.09
N LYS A 6 3.30 8.50 2.27
CA LYS A 6 4.45 8.96 3.07
C LYS A 6 5.13 10.10 2.33
N MET A 7 5.00 11.30 2.89
CA MET A 7 5.67 12.51 2.42
C MET A 7 6.85 12.83 3.34
N GLU A 8 7.96 13.30 2.76
CA GLU A 8 9.07 13.89 3.51
C GLU A 8 9.49 15.18 2.79
N ASN A 9 9.50 16.28 3.53
CA ASN A 9 9.90 17.60 3.02
C ASN A 9 9.19 18.00 1.71
N GLY A 10 7.88 17.74 1.62
CA GLY A 10 7.06 18.05 0.45
C GLY A 10 7.23 17.10 -0.75
N LYS A 11 8.01 16.02 -0.63
CA LYS A 11 8.19 15.01 -1.67
C LYS A 11 7.65 13.65 -1.23
N SER A 12 6.97 12.94 -2.13
CA SER A 12 6.56 11.56 -1.88
C SER A 12 7.80 10.66 -1.79
N LYS A 13 7.82 9.79 -0.79
CA LYS A 13 8.84 8.74 -0.65
C LYS A 13 8.62 7.54 -1.56
N GLY A 14 7.55 7.55 -2.36
CA GLY A 14 7.18 6.40 -3.20
C GLY A 14 6.54 5.25 -2.42
N CYS A 15 6.17 5.49 -1.16
CA CYS A 15 5.51 4.52 -0.28
C CYS A 15 4.25 5.15 0.32
N GLY A 16 3.28 4.31 0.68
CA GLY A 16 2.07 4.73 1.37
C GLY A 16 1.45 3.57 2.14
N THR A 17 0.47 3.90 2.96
CA THR A 17 -0.29 2.92 3.75
C THR A 17 -1.76 3.02 3.35
N VAL A 18 -2.40 1.87 3.16
CA VAL A 18 -3.82 1.81 2.83
C VAL A 18 -4.53 1.01 3.92
N ARG A 19 -5.54 1.62 4.53
CA ARG A 19 -6.40 1.00 5.55
C ARG A 19 -7.72 0.58 4.90
N PHE A 20 -7.96 -0.73 4.93
CA PHE A 20 -9.22 -1.34 4.52
C PHE A 20 -10.18 -1.40 5.70
N ASP A 21 -11.46 -1.58 5.39
CA ASP A 21 -12.52 -1.73 6.39
C ASP A 21 -12.50 -3.12 7.04
N SER A 22 -12.17 -4.14 6.25
CA SER A 22 -12.13 -5.54 6.69
C SER A 22 -10.74 -6.15 6.46
N PRO A 23 -10.28 -7.04 7.35
CA PRO A 23 -9.00 -7.72 7.22
C PRO A 23 -8.92 -8.58 5.95
N GLU A 24 -10.01 -9.28 5.61
CA GLU A 24 -10.10 -10.11 4.39
C GLU A 24 -9.84 -9.30 3.11
N SER A 25 -10.38 -8.07 3.06
CA SER A 25 -10.16 -7.15 1.94
C SER A 25 -8.71 -6.69 1.87
N ALA A 26 -8.06 -6.45 3.01
CA ALA A 26 -6.65 -6.10 3.08
C ALA A 26 -5.76 -7.25 2.57
N GLU A 27 -6.03 -8.48 3.02
CA GLU A 27 -5.29 -9.67 2.60
C GLU A 27 -5.43 -9.92 1.10
N GLN A 28 -6.65 -9.83 0.57
CA GLN A 28 -6.90 -9.98 -0.85
C GLN A 28 -6.20 -8.88 -1.66
N ALA A 29 -6.27 -7.62 -1.23
CA ALA A 29 -5.58 -6.52 -1.88
C ALA A 29 -4.05 -6.71 -1.84
N CYS A 30 -3.49 -7.15 -0.72
CA CYS A 30 -2.07 -7.45 -0.59
C CYS A 30 -1.64 -8.53 -1.59
N ARG A 31 -2.40 -9.63 -1.68
CA ARG A 31 -2.09 -10.73 -2.60
C ARG A 31 -2.20 -10.32 -4.06
N LEU A 32 -3.20 -9.52 -4.42
CA LEU A 32 -3.44 -9.09 -5.80
C LEU A 32 -2.49 -8.00 -6.25
N MET A 33 -2.13 -7.07 -5.36
CA MET A 33 -1.36 -5.89 -5.71
C MET A 33 0.15 -6.08 -5.54
N ASN A 34 0.59 -7.01 -4.68
CA ASN A 34 2.01 -7.29 -4.51
C ASN A 34 2.63 -7.83 -5.81
N GLY A 35 3.72 -7.21 -6.26
CA GLY A 35 4.38 -7.56 -7.52
C GLY A 35 3.70 -7.01 -8.77
N THR A 36 2.65 -6.19 -8.63
CA THR A 36 2.04 -5.53 -9.79
C THR A 36 2.89 -4.35 -10.26
N LYS A 37 2.82 -4.04 -11.56
CA LYS A 37 3.53 -2.88 -12.12
C LYS A 37 2.63 -1.66 -12.17
N ILE A 38 2.97 -0.63 -11.40
CA ILE A 38 2.31 0.67 -11.41
C ILE A 38 3.25 1.69 -12.06
N ASN A 39 2.82 2.31 -13.16
CA ASN A 39 3.67 3.22 -13.95
C ASN A 39 5.03 2.60 -14.34
N GLY A 40 5.03 1.31 -14.68
CA GLY A 40 6.23 0.57 -15.05
C GLY A 40 7.16 0.17 -13.90
N ARG A 41 6.82 0.51 -12.65
CA ARG A 41 7.55 0.09 -11.45
C ARG A 41 6.78 -0.99 -10.71
N GLU A 42 7.47 -2.07 -10.37
CA GLU A 42 6.88 -3.11 -9.53
C GLU A 42 6.68 -2.58 -8.11
N VAL A 43 5.50 -2.80 -7.54
CA VAL A 43 5.18 -2.38 -6.17
C VAL A 43 5.22 -3.56 -5.21
N ASP A 44 5.81 -3.33 -4.05
CA ASP A 44 5.78 -4.26 -2.93
C ASP A 44 4.61 -3.90 -2.01
N VAL A 45 3.69 -4.84 -1.85
CA VAL A 45 2.51 -4.66 -0.98
C VAL A 45 2.55 -5.72 0.09
N ARG A 46 2.55 -5.28 1.35
CA ARG A 46 2.60 -6.14 2.53
C ARG A 46 1.54 -5.70 3.54
N ILE A 47 0.95 -6.67 4.22
CA ILE A 47 0.08 -6.40 5.36
C ILE A 47 0.92 -5.77 6.46
N ASP A 48 0.53 -4.57 6.88
CA ASP A 48 1.10 -3.93 8.05
C ASP A 48 0.64 -4.71 9.30
N ARG A 49 1.61 -5.22 10.06
CA ARG A 49 1.36 -5.99 11.29
C ARG A 49 1.48 -5.13 12.54
N ASN A 50 1.57 -3.81 12.41
CA ASN A 50 1.89 -2.88 13.49
C ASN A 50 0.80 -1.79 13.68
N ALA A 51 -0.45 -2.12 13.37
CA ALA A 51 -1.61 -1.24 13.52
C ALA A 51 -2.40 -1.53 14.81
#